data_AF-A0A6A4WWM4-F1
#
_entry.id   AF-A0A6A4WWM4-F1
#
_cell.length_a   1.000
_cell.length_b   1.000
_cell.length_c   1.000
_cell.angle_alpha   90.00
_cell.angle_beta   90.00
_cell.angle_gamma   90.00
#
_symmetry.space_group_name_H-M   'P 1'
#
loop_
_entity.id
_entity.type
_entity.pdbx_description
1 polymer ?
#
loop_
_entity_poly.entity_id
_entity_poly.type
_entity_poly.pdbx_seq_one_letter_code
_entity_poly.pdbx_strand_id
1 'polypeptide(L)'
;MMRCAGEGTVRIRVPEVALPADPADVVEDGGADLHVERVYCGHLYHFGCLVQYMKTPPFDGGKKCELCGKRIFHEKYKVSPQLAEARWAQEQARERELGEVIDFLQ
;
A
#
# COMPACT_ATOMS: atom_id res chain seq x y z
N MET A 1 5.54 -19.18 16.84
CA MET A 1 6.91 -18.68 16.58
C MET A 1 7.27 -19.04 15.15
N MET A 2 7.34 -18.10 14.22
CA MET A 2 7.97 -18.32 12.91
C MET A 2 8.54 -16.98 12.44
N ARG A 3 9.87 -16.91 12.40
CA ARG A 3 10.66 -15.81 11.83
C ARG A 3 10.65 -15.93 10.31
N CYS A 4 10.83 -14.82 9.58
CA CYS A 4 11.41 -14.88 8.23
C CYS A 4 12.36 -13.69 8.00
N ALA A 5 13.62 -14.03 7.78
CA ALA A 5 14.60 -13.23 7.05
C ALA A 5 14.54 -13.61 5.55
N GLY A 6 14.93 -12.69 4.67
CA GLY A 6 15.44 -13.00 3.32
C GLY A 6 14.47 -12.87 2.14
N GLU A 7 14.89 -12.05 1.16
CA GLU A 7 14.66 -12.18 -0.29
C GLU A 7 13.38 -11.57 -0.94
N GLY A 8 13.52 -10.31 -1.35
CA GLY A 8 13.50 -9.96 -2.78
C GLY A 8 12.18 -9.98 -3.56
N THR A 9 11.02 -10.18 -2.92
CA THR A 9 9.72 -9.98 -3.57
C THR A 9 8.86 -9.07 -2.72
N VAL A 10 8.39 -7.95 -3.29
CA VAL A 10 7.37 -7.08 -2.67
C VAL A 10 6.05 -7.84 -2.64
N ARG A 11 5.96 -8.84 -1.76
CA ARG A 11 4.69 -9.45 -1.38
C ARG A 11 3.97 -8.38 -0.58
N ILE A 12 2.90 -7.84 -1.16
CA ILE A 12 1.89 -7.11 -0.39
C ILE A 12 1.56 -8.00 0.80
N ARG A 13 1.83 -7.53 2.02
CA ARG A 13 1.53 -8.28 3.24
C ARG A 13 0.05 -8.63 3.18
N VAL A 14 -0.25 -9.92 3.05
CA VAL A 14 -1.61 -10.47 3.27
C VAL A 14 -2.08 -9.85 4.58
N PRO A 15 -3.20 -9.12 4.60
CA PRO A 15 -3.44 -8.18 5.67
C PRO A 15 -3.57 -8.97 6.97
N GLU A 16 -2.79 -8.57 7.97
CA GLU A 16 -3.17 -8.77 9.36
C GLU A 16 -4.67 -8.46 9.50
N VAL A 17 -5.36 -9.19 10.37
CA VAL A 17 -6.79 -8.99 10.60
C VAL A 17 -7.03 -7.49 10.80
N ALA A 18 -7.76 -6.86 9.88
CA ALA A 18 -7.88 -5.40 9.86
C ALA A 18 -8.54 -4.85 11.13
N LEU A 19 -9.33 -5.70 11.80
CA LEU A 19 -9.91 -5.39 13.08
C LEU A 19 -9.02 -5.91 14.20
N PRO A 20 -8.74 -5.10 15.23
CA PRO A 20 -8.05 -5.59 16.42
C PRO A 20 -8.90 -6.65 17.15
N ALA A 21 -8.24 -7.47 17.97
CA ALA A 21 -8.91 -8.52 18.75
C ALA A 21 -9.80 -7.93 19.85
N ASP A 22 -9.36 -6.82 20.46
CA ASP A 22 -10.15 -6.05 21.41
C ASP A 22 -10.77 -4.83 20.70
N PRO A 23 -12.09 -4.65 20.73
CA PRO A 23 -12.76 -3.44 20.23
C PRO A 23 -12.24 -2.14 20.83
N ALA A 24 -11.65 -2.16 22.04
CA ALA A 24 -11.08 -0.96 22.67
C ALA A 24 -9.82 -0.43 21.96
N ASP A 25 -9.14 -1.28 21.19
CA ASP A 25 -7.91 -0.92 20.47
C ASP A 25 -8.19 -0.34 19.07
N VAL A 26 -9.44 -0.06 18.72
CA VAL A 26 -9.81 0.50 17.42
C VAL A 26 -9.28 1.93 17.30
N VAL A 27 -8.50 2.16 16.25
CA VAL A 27 -7.97 3.49 15.91
C VAL A 27 -9.01 4.28 15.13
N GLU A 28 -9.57 5.32 15.76
CA GLU A 28 -10.59 6.18 15.14
C GLU A 28 -10.00 7.32 14.29
N ASP A 29 -8.71 7.61 14.45
CA ASP A 29 -8.04 8.67 13.67
C ASP A 29 -7.91 8.29 12.20
N GLY A 30 -8.65 8.98 11.33
CA GLY A 30 -8.69 8.73 9.88
C GLY A 30 -7.37 8.96 9.13
N GLY A 31 -6.35 9.51 9.79
CA GLY A 31 -5.01 9.68 9.25
C GLY A 31 -4.00 8.61 9.69
N ALA A 32 -4.32 7.81 10.70
CA ALA A 32 -3.40 6.83 11.26
C ALA A 32 -3.29 5.57 10.39
N ASP A 33 -2.10 4.97 10.34
CA ASP A 33 -1.84 3.81 9.47
C ASP A 33 -2.75 2.61 9.79
N LEU A 34 -3.06 2.39 11.07
CA LEU A 34 -3.91 1.30 11.57
C LEU A 34 -5.40 1.62 11.53
N HIS A 35 -5.79 2.80 11.05
CA HIS A 35 -7.21 3.13 10.90
C HIS A 35 -7.87 2.21 9.86
N VAL A 36 -9.04 1.70 10.16
CA VAL A 36 -9.75 0.78 9.28
C VAL A 36 -10.63 1.56 8.31
N GLU A 37 -10.29 1.47 7.03
CA GLU A 37 -11.07 2.05 5.94
C GLU A 37 -11.81 0.94 5.17
N ARG A 38 -13.06 1.24 4.79
CA ARG A 38 -13.88 0.34 4.00
C ARG A 38 -13.89 0.78 2.55
N VAL A 39 -13.39 -0.08 1.67
CA VAL A 39 -13.44 0.17 0.22
C VAL A 39 -14.83 -0.13 -0.34
N TYR A 40 -15.13 0.38 -1.54
CA TYR A 40 -16.47 0.24 -2.15
C TYR A 40 -16.94 -1.21 -2.34
N CYS A 41 -16.04 -2.17 -2.46
CA CYS A 41 -16.42 -3.58 -2.55
C CYS A 41 -16.84 -4.19 -1.20
N GLY A 42 -16.77 -3.44 -0.10
CA GLY A 42 -17.17 -3.84 1.25
C GLY A 42 -16.05 -4.43 2.11
N HIS A 43 -14.89 -4.71 1.53
CA HIS A 43 -13.74 -5.24 2.26
C HIS A 43 -13.04 -4.14 3.08
N LEU A 44 -12.41 -4.57 4.16
CA LEU A 44 -11.72 -3.70 5.11
C LEU A 44 -10.22 -3.75 4.88
N TYR A 45 -9.59 -2.58 4.97
CA TYR A 45 -8.15 -2.43 4.89
C TYR A 45 -7.69 -1.43 5.94
N HIS A 46 -6.48 -1.61 6.46
CA HIS A 46 -5.80 -0.52 7.16
C HIS A 46 -5.50 0.62 6.17
N PHE A 47 -5.63 1.87 6.62
CA PHE A 47 -5.37 3.05 5.81
C PHE A 47 -3.96 3.02 5.23
N GLY A 48 -2.94 2.73 6.04
CA GLY A 48 -1.55 2.63 5.59
C GLY A 48 -1.34 1.54 4.54
N CYS A 49 -1.92 0.35 4.76
CA CYS A 49 -1.86 -0.75 3.79
C CYS A 49 -2.55 -0.41 2.47
N LEU A 50 -3.71 0.26 2.52
CA LEU A 50 -4.43 0.71 1.34
C LEU A 50 -3.62 1.76 0.57
N VAL A 51 -3.05 2.75 1.26
CA VAL A 51 -2.18 3.78 0.66
C VAL A 51 -1.02 3.13 -0.08
N GLN A 52 -0.31 2.22 0.59
CA GLN A 52 0.83 1.52 0.01
C GLN A 52 0.41 0.70 -1.21
N TYR A 53 -0.70 -0.05 -1.10
CA TYR A 53 -1.20 -0.85 -2.21
C TYR A 53 -1.57 0.00 -3.43
N MET A 54 -2.21 1.15 -3.22
CA MET A 54 -2.59 2.08 -4.29
C MET A 54 -1.39 2.78 -4.94
N LYS A 55 -0.27 2.97 -4.22
CA LYS A 55 0.96 3.64 -4.70
C LYS A 55 2.01 2.71 -5.29
N THR A 56 1.85 1.40 -5.15
CA THR A 56 2.81 0.40 -5.68
C THR A 56 2.32 -0.06 -7.06
N PRO A 57 3.16 -0.34 -8.07
CA PRO A 57 2.71 -0.98 -9.32
C PRO A 57 2.19 -2.41 -9.08
N PRO A 58 1.41 -3.01 -9.99
CA PRO A 58 0.97 -2.49 -11.29
C PRO A 58 -0.24 -1.54 -11.19
N PHE A 59 -0.31 -0.51 -12.03
CA PHE A 59 -1.44 0.44 -12.07
C PHE A 59 -2.41 0.21 -13.24
N ASP A 60 -2.00 -0.59 -14.22
CA ASP A 60 -2.81 -0.93 -15.38
C ASP A 60 -4.10 -1.67 -15.00
N GLY A 61 -5.19 -1.37 -15.71
CA GLY A 61 -6.53 -1.94 -15.45
C GLY A 61 -7.16 -1.54 -14.11
N GLY A 62 -6.50 -0.68 -13.32
CA GLY A 62 -6.91 -0.26 -11.98
C GLY A 62 -6.65 -1.32 -10.91
N LYS A 63 -6.50 -0.86 -9.67
CA LYS A 63 -6.26 -1.72 -8.50
C LYS A 63 -7.46 -2.63 -8.23
N LYS A 64 -7.20 -3.91 -8.00
CA LYS A 64 -8.23 -4.93 -7.74
C LYS A 64 -8.18 -5.35 -6.28
N CYS A 65 -9.33 -5.54 -5.68
CA CYS A 65 -9.41 -6.13 -4.35
C CYS A 65 -8.95 -7.59 -4.41
N GLU A 66 -8.01 -7.98 -3.56
CA GLU A 66 -7.48 -9.35 -3.50
C GLU A 66 -8.53 -10.38 -3.04
N LEU A 67 -9.54 -9.94 -2.27
CA LEU A 67 -10.58 -10.81 -1.74
C LEU A 67 -11.70 -11.11 -2.75
N CYS A 68 -12.08 -10.14 -3.59
CA CYS A 68 -13.22 -10.31 -4.50
C CYS A 68 -12.94 -9.95 -5.97
N GLY A 69 -11.72 -9.57 -6.33
CA GLY A 69 -11.30 -9.24 -7.70
C GLY A 69 -11.93 -7.98 -8.32
N LYS A 70 -12.88 -7.34 -7.63
CA LYS A 70 -13.53 -6.09 -8.06
C LYS A 70 -12.54 -4.93 -7.99
N ARG A 71 -12.69 -3.95 -8.89
CA ARG A 71 -11.85 -2.73 -8.88
C ARG A 71 -12.08 -1.95 -7.58
N ILE A 72 -10.99 -1.56 -6.93
CA ILE A 72 -11.02 -0.65 -5.79
C ILE A 72 -11.23 0.76 -6.33
N PHE A 73 -12.31 1.38 -5.90
CA PHE A 73 -12.54 2.81 -6.04
C PHE A 73 -12.39 3.42 -4.64
N HIS A 74 -11.83 4.62 -4.52
CA HIS A 74 -11.74 5.35 -3.26
C HIS A 74 -11.57 6.85 -3.55
N GLU A 75 -12.34 7.71 -2.89
CA GLU A 75 -12.37 9.14 -3.21
C GLU A 75 -11.00 9.81 -3.01
N LYS A 76 -10.32 9.50 -1.90
CA LYS A 76 -8.97 10.01 -1.60
C LYS A 76 -7.89 9.62 -2.65
N TYR A 77 -8.11 8.58 -3.46
CA TYR A 77 -7.12 8.03 -4.40
C TYR A 77 -7.56 8.07 -5.86
N LYS A 78 -8.39 9.06 -6.23
CA LYS A 78 -8.86 9.30 -7.60
C LYS A 78 -7.76 9.88 -8.50
N VAL A 79 -6.69 9.12 -8.70
CA VAL A 79 -5.56 9.48 -9.58
C VAL A 79 -5.62 8.60 -10.83
N SER A 80 -5.32 9.17 -12.00
CA SER A 80 -5.25 8.37 -13.23
C SER A 80 -4.06 7.38 -13.17
N PRO A 81 -4.18 6.19 -13.79
CA PRO A 81 -3.08 5.23 -13.83
C PRO A 81 -1.77 5.83 -14.38
N GLN A 82 -1.86 6.67 -15.42
CA GLN A 82 -0.69 7.31 -16.03
C GLN A 82 0.04 8.23 -15.04
N LEU A 83 -0.72 8.98 -14.23
CA LEU A 83 -0.13 9.88 -13.23
C LEU A 83 0.44 9.10 -12.04
N ALA A 84 -0.20 8.00 -11.63
CA ALA A 84 0.31 7.12 -10.59
C ALA A 84 1.65 6.47 -11.01
N GLU A 85 1.71 5.98 -12.25
CA GLU A 85 2.93 5.43 -12.86
C GLU A 85 4.04 6.47 -12.94
N ALA A 86 3.75 7.68 -13.44
CA ALA A 86 4.74 8.75 -13.52
C ALA A 86 5.31 9.12 -12.15
N ARG A 87 4.46 9.23 -11.11
CA ARG A 87 4.90 9.51 -9.73
C ARG A 87 5.76 8.39 -9.17
N TRP A 88 5.37 7.14 -9.40
CA TRP A 88 6.16 5.99 -8.94
C TRP A 88 7.52 5.93 -9.65
N ALA A 89 7.54 6.14 -10.97
CA ALA A 89 8.78 6.17 -11.75
C ALA A 89 9.72 7.30 -11.30
N GLN A 90 9.18 8.48 -10.96
CA GLN A 90 9.95 9.59 -10.40
C GLN A 90 10.55 9.24 -9.03
N GLU A 91 9.76 8.63 -8.13
CA GLU A 91 10.25 8.22 -6.81
C GLU A 91 11.36 7.16 -6.94
N GLN A 92 11.19 6.18 -7.84
CA GLN A 92 12.21 5.17 -8.12
C GLN A 92 13.46 5.73 -8.80
N ALA A 93 13.33 6.78 -9.63
CA ALA A 93 14.50 7.47 -10.19
C ALA A 93 15.30 8.18 -9.09
N ARG A 94 14.63 8.91 -8.20
CA ARG A 94 15.26 9.57 -7.05
C ARG A 94 15.92 8.58 -6.10
N GLU A 95 15.29 7.44 -5.84
CA GLU A 95 15.86 6.38 -5.01
C GLU A 95 17.16 5.82 -5.61
N ARG A 96 17.21 5.63 -6.94
CA ARG A 96 18.43 5.21 -7.64
C ARG A 96 19.53 6.26 -7.54
N GLU A 97 19.22 7.53 -7.74
CA GLU A 97 20.21 8.61 -7.63
C GLU A 97 20.79 8.71 -6.21
N LEU A 98 19.95 8.56 -5.17
CA LEU A 98 20.42 8.52 -3.79
C LEU A 98 21.33 7.31 -3.53
N GLY A 99 20.97 6.15 -4.08
CA GLY A 99 21.80 4.94 -3.99
C GLY A 99 23.19 5.13 -4.61
N GLU A 100 23.26 5.78 -5.77
CA GLU A 100 24.53 6.10 -6.43
C GLU A 100 25.41 7.05 -5.59
N VAL A 101 24.80 8.04 -4.91
CA VAL A 101 25.53 8.94 -4.00
C VAL A 101 26.03 8.22 -2.74
N ILE A 102 25.25 7.29 -2.19
CA ILE A 102 25.67 6.49 -1.02
C ILE A 102 26.84 5.59 -1.39
N ASP A 103 26.78 4.92 -2.54
CA ASP A 103 27.85 4.04 -3.04
C ASP A 103 29.16 4.83 -3.28
N PHE A 104 29.07 6.07 -3.75
CA PHE A 104 30.24 6.94 -3.92
C PHE A 104 30.94 7.32 -2.60
N LEU A 105 30.21 7.34 -1.47
CA LEU A 105 30.74 7.74 -0.16
C LEU A 105 31.36 6.57 0.64
N GLN A 106 31.28 5.34 0.15
CA GLN A 106 31.88 4.14 0.76
C GLN A 106 33.31 3.88 0.27
#